data_AF-A0A9E4Z647-F1
#
_entry.id   AF-A0A9E4Z647-F1
#
_cell.length_a   1.000
_cell.length_b   1.000
_cell.length_c   1.000
_cell.angle_alpha   90.00
_cell.angle_beta   90.00
_cell.angle_gamma   90.00
#
_symmetry.space_group_name_H-M   'P 1'
#
loop_
_entity.id
_entity.type
_entity.pdbx_description
1 polymer ?
#
loop_
_entity_poly.entity_id
_entity_poly.type
_entity_poly.pdbx_seq_one_letter_code
_entity_poly.pdbx_strand_id
1 'polypeptide(L)'
;MRTGLIAGSIAAIVAALVSLPLRSPLDNAFNTATVALASLIIGIAAGLVWDKLAASQRRLPYYAGVLVMGLIAVVVIAAVGDIWLERFLSFTAPLAVIAFSVSGVVAANLGRVPLTASRWPAPALLIVAAVIGIGLVGQGDADSGDLSLPEEAVTRSAVESLQYLVGEGSEITFTVGEQLSRLPLPSDAVVRTEALSGGLNFDGQPSEVTVDLLSLSSDQSFRDRYMRDRMFRDFPVAVFTVNDLADLPPEFFSGEIFTRQVTGFLSVNGIEVPLTFDLEVRNDGDVLNVLGRTEFTWDQLQIRTPNIQNIVSVEDKVSVQLLLVAKPK
;
A
#
# COMPACT_ATOMS: atom_id res chain seq x y z
N MET A 1 2.56 -25.92 -28.31
CA MET A 1 2.15 -24.50 -28.08
C MET A 1 0.76 -24.35 -27.44
N ARG A 2 -0.33 -24.92 -28.01
CA ARG A 2 -1.70 -24.80 -27.43
C ARG A 2 -1.80 -25.31 -25.99
N THR A 3 -1.17 -26.45 -25.71
CA THR A 3 -1.08 -27.04 -24.38
C THR A 3 -0.42 -26.10 -23.36
N GLY A 4 0.65 -25.42 -23.76
CA GLY A 4 1.33 -24.43 -22.92
C GLY A 4 0.49 -23.19 -22.67
N LEU A 5 -0.28 -22.73 -23.66
CA LEU A 5 -1.18 -21.59 -23.49
C LEU A 5 -2.28 -21.91 -22.46
N ILE A 6 -2.92 -23.08 -22.56
CA ILE A 6 -3.95 -23.52 -21.61
C ILE A 6 -3.35 -23.67 -20.20
N ALA A 7 -2.19 -24.32 -20.10
CA ALA A 7 -1.49 -24.50 -18.83
C ALA A 7 -1.12 -23.16 -18.18
N GLY A 8 -0.58 -22.23 -18.98
CA GLY A 8 -0.22 -20.88 -18.53
C GLY A 8 -1.43 -20.06 -18.11
N SER A 9 -2.56 -20.13 -18.84
CA SER A 9 -3.77 -19.40 -18.48
C SER A 9 -4.35 -19.89 -17.15
N ILE A 10 -4.38 -21.20 -16.93
CA ILE A 10 -4.86 -21.76 -15.66
C ILE A 10 -3.92 -21.35 -14.52
N ALA A 11 -2.60 -21.48 -14.72
CA ALA A 11 -1.62 -21.02 -13.74
C ALA A 11 -1.76 -19.52 -13.43
N ALA A 12 -2.00 -18.70 -14.45
CA ALA A 12 -2.17 -17.25 -14.32
C ALA A 12 -3.42 -16.88 -13.51
N ILE A 13 -4.55 -17.55 -13.74
CA ILE A 13 -5.77 -17.32 -12.95
C ILE A 13 -5.52 -17.64 -11.48
N VAL A 14 -4.94 -18.81 -11.19
CA VAL A 14 -4.68 -19.25 -9.80
C VAL A 14 -3.66 -18.33 -9.13
N ALA A 15 -2.56 -17.99 -9.81
CA ALA A 15 -1.53 -17.13 -9.27
C ALA A 15 -2.04 -15.69 -9.03
N ALA A 16 -2.86 -15.14 -9.93
CA ALA A 16 -3.46 -13.82 -9.75
C ALA A 16 -4.35 -13.77 -8.50
N LEU A 17 -5.20 -14.78 -8.29
CA LEU A 17 -6.06 -14.85 -7.10
C LEU A 17 -5.26 -15.03 -5.81
N VAL A 18 -4.21 -15.86 -5.83
CA VAL A 18 -3.35 -16.08 -4.67
C VAL A 18 -2.46 -14.87 -4.38
N SER A 19 -2.19 -14.02 -5.38
CA SER A 19 -1.40 -12.80 -5.16
C SER A 19 -2.15 -11.70 -4.41
N LEU A 20 -3.48 -11.71 -4.40
CA LEU A 20 -4.30 -10.68 -3.73
C LEU A 20 -3.98 -10.48 -2.24
N PRO A 21 -3.96 -11.55 -1.40
CA PRO A 21 -3.63 -11.41 0.02
C PRO A 21 -2.13 -11.26 0.29
N LEU A 22 -1.26 -11.30 -0.74
CA LEU A 22 0.18 -11.14 -0.55
C LEU A 22 0.54 -9.66 -0.62
N ARG A 23 1.35 -9.20 0.34
CA ARG A 23 1.92 -7.85 0.27
C ARG A 23 2.87 -7.74 -0.90
N SER A 24 2.50 -6.92 -1.87
CA SER A 24 3.36 -6.65 -3.01
C SER A 24 4.54 -5.80 -2.56
N PRO A 25 5.74 -6.06 -3.08
CA PRO A 25 6.91 -5.23 -2.83
C PRO A 25 6.84 -3.87 -3.55
N LEU A 26 6.09 -3.81 -4.66
CA LEU A 26 5.76 -2.59 -5.40
C LEU A 26 4.39 -2.79 -6.05
N ASP A 27 3.35 -2.15 -5.53
CA ASP A 27 1.95 -2.37 -5.95
C ASP A 27 1.72 -2.12 -7.45
N ASN A 28 2.44 -1.18 -8.04
CA ASN A 28 2.36 -0.86 -9.47
C ASN A 28 3.04 -1.90 -10.39
N ALA A 29 4.17 -2.47 -9.96
CA ALA A 29 5.03 -3.31 -10.79
C ALA A 29 4.83 -4.81 -10.54
N PHE A 30 4.35 -5.18 -9.35
CA PHE A 30 4.11 -6.56 -8.94
C PHE A 30 2.64 -6.77 -8.58
N ASN A 31 1.75 -6.32 -9.45
CA ASN A 31 0.32 -6.55 -9.34
C ASN A 31 -0.13 -7.89 -9.97
N THR A 32 -1.42 -8.18 -9.80
CA THR A 32 -2.12 -9.34 -10.38
C THR A 32 -1.91 -9.51 -11.89
N ALA A 33 -1.80 -8.41 -12.66
CA ALA A 33 -1.60 -8.48 -14.12
C ALA A 33 -0.19 -8.96 -14.47
N THR A 34 0.84 -8.45 -13.78
CA THR A 34 2.23 -8.90 -14.00
C THR A 34 2.44 -10.35 -13.55
N VAL A 35 1.80 -10.77 -12.46
CA VAL A 35 1.78 -12.17 -11.98
C VAL A 35 1.10 -13.09 -13.00
N ALA A 36 -0.04 -12.68 -13.53
CA ALA A 36 -0.76 -13.41 -14.57
C ALA A 36 0.10 -13.54 -15.84
N LEU A 37 0.76 -12.46 -16.27
CA LEU A 37 1.64 -12.47 -17.44
C LEU A 37 2.86 -13.39 -17.25
N ALA A 38 3.54 -13.32 -16.10
CA ALA A 38 4.66 -14.19 -15.80
C ALA A 38 4.24 -15.67 -15.80
N SER A 39 3.10 -15.98 -15.20
CA SER A 39 2.52 -17.33 -15.18
C SER A 39 2.16 -17.85 -16.57
N LEU A 40 1.64 -16.98 -17.45
CA LEU A 40 1.41 -17.31 -18.86
C LEU A 40 2.70 -17.68 -19.58
N ILE A 41 3.77 -16.90 -19.39
CA ILE A 41 5.09 -17.16 -20.00
C ILE A 41 5.64 -18.50 -19.51
N ILE A 42 5.57 -18.78 -18.21
CA ILE A 42 6.00 -20.05 -17.61
C ILE A 42 5.22 -21.22 -18.23
N GLY A 43 3.90 -21.10 -18.38
CA GLY A 43 3.08 -22.14 -18.99
C GLY A 43 3.39 -22.40 -20.46
N ILE A 44 3.60 -21.34 -21.25
CA ILE A 44 4.03 -21.47 -22.64
C ILE A 44 5.38 -22.19 -22.73
N ALA A 45 6.35 -21.78 -21.90
CA ALA A 45 7.66 -22.42 -21.84
C ALA A 45 7.54 -23.90 -21.44
N ALA A 46 6.76 -24.22 -20.41
CA ALA A 46 6.49 -25.59 -19.97
C ALA A 46 5.91 -26.44 -21.11
N GLY A 47 4.90 -25.94 -21.82
CA GLY A 47 4.34 -26.62 -22.99
C GLY A 47 5.36 -26.86 -24.11
N LEU A 48 6.23 -25.87 -24.41
CA LEU A 48 7.28 -26.02 -25.42
C LEU A 48 8.34 -27.05 -25.03
N VAL A 49 8.76 -27.08 -23.76
CA VAL A 49 9.71 -28.09 -23.26
C VAL A 49 9.07 -29.48 -23.32
N TRP A 50 7.80 -29.62 -22.93
CA TRP A 50 7.07 -30.88 -23.02
C TRP A 50 6.99 -31.39 -24.46
N ASP A 51 6.68 -30.51 -25.42
CA ASP A 51 6.60 -30.84 -26.84
C ASP A 51 7.98 -31.24 -27.41
N LYS A 52 9.06 -30.53 -27.05
CA LYS A 52 10.43 -30.85 -27.48
C LYS A 52 10.92 -32.21 -26.98
N LEU A 53 10.47 -32.63 -25.80
CA LEU A 53 10.88 -33.91 -25.19
C LEU A 53 10.02 -35.11 -25.67
N ALA A 54 9.13 -34.93 -26.65
CA ALA A 54 8.19 -35.96 -27.09
C ALA A 54 8.86 -37.27 -27.56
N ALA A 55 10.05 -37.19 -28.16
CA ALA A 55 10.79 -38.36 -28.65
C ALA A 55 11.70 -39.02 -27.59
N SER A 56 11.80 -38.46 -26.38
CA SER A 56 12.71 -38.96 -25.34
C SER A 56 12.06 -40.06 -24.49
N GLN A 57 12.73 -41.19 -24.33
CA GLN A 57 12.30 -42.25 -23.40
C GLN A 57 12.33 -41.80 -21.93
N ARG A 58 13.16 -40.80 -21.59
CA ARG A 58 13.26 -40.17 -20.26
C ARG A 58 12.57 -38.80 -20.21
N ARG A 59 11.47 -38.64 -20.93
CA ARG A 59 10.72 -37.37 -21.03
C ARG A 59 10.35 -36.76 -19.68
N LEU A 60 9.73 -37.54 -18.79
CA LEU A 60 9.21 -37.04 -17.52
C LEU A 60 10.30 -36.51 -16.57
N PRO A 61 11.41 -37.22 -16.28
CA PRO A 61 12.45 -36.70 -15.40
C PRO A 61 13.18 -35.49 -15.98
N TYR A 62 13.44 -35.44 -17.29
CA TYR A 62 14.04 -34.26 -17.90
C TYR A 62 13.10 -33.05 -17.85
N TYR A 63 11.82 -33.26 -18.10
CA TYR A 63 10.82 -32.21 -18.01
C TYR A 63 10.72 -31.63 -16.59
N ALA A 64 10.60 -32.50 -15.58
CA ALA A 64 10.58 -32.10 -14.19
C ALA A 64 11.86 -31.36 -13.79
N GLY A 65 13.03 -31.84 -14.23
CA GLY A 65 14.31 -31.18 -13.98
C GLY A 65 14.37 -29.75 -14.53
N VAL A 66 13.87 -29.51 -15.75
CA VAL A 66 13.82 -28.16 -16.34
C VAL A 66 12.89 -27.23 -15.55
N LEU A 67 11.72 -27.73 -15.11
CA LEU A 67 10.79 -26.92 -14.31
C LEU A 67 11.38 -26.57 -12.94
N VAL A 68 12.00 -27.53 -12.26
CA VAL A 68 12.66 -27.30 -10.96
C VAL A 68 13.80 -26.29 -11.11
N MET A 69 14.64 -26.42 -12.15
CA MET A 69 15.70 -25.45 -12.42
C MET A 69 15.15 -24.06 -12.71
N GLY A 70 14.06 -23.95 -13.48
CA GLY A 70 13.39 -22.67 -13.73
C GLY A 70 12.82 -22.05 -12.46
N LEU A 71 12.18 -22.84 -11.60
CA LEU A 71 11.67 -22.40 -10.31
C LEU A 71 12.81 -21.89 -9.41
N ILE A 72 13.89 -22.67 -9.29
CA ILE A 72 15.08 -22.26 -8.52
C ILE A 72 15.64 -20.95 -9.06
N ALA A 73 15.76 -20.79 -10.37
CA ALA A 73 16.24 -19.54 -10.96
C ALA A 73 15.37 -18.33 -10.59
N VAL A 74 14.04 -18.46 -10.64
CA VAL A 74 13.12 -17.39 -10.24
C VAL A 74 13.24 -17.09 -8.74
N VAL A 75 13.34 -18.12 -7.89
CA VAL A 75 13.52 -17.95 -6.44
C VAL A 75 14.85 -17.29 -6.10
N VAL A 76 15.93 -17.62 -6.82
CA VAL A 76 17.25 -16.98 -6.64
C VAL A 76 17.20 -15.51 -7.08
N ILE A 77 16.56 -15.20 -8.22
CA ILE A 77 16.36 -13.81 -8.66
C ILE A 77 15.54 -13.05 -7.61
N ALA A 78 14.49 -13.66 -7.07
CA ALA A 78 13.67 -13.06 -6.02
C ALA A 78 14.48 -12.82 -4.74
N ALA A 79 15.33 -13.76 -4.32
CA ALA A 79 16.19 -13.60 -3.16
C ALA A 79 17.23 -12.49 -3.34
N VAL A 80 17.75 -12.30 -4.56
CA VAL A 80 18.65 -11.17 -4.87
C VAL A 80 17.88 -9.84 -4.90
N GLY A 81 16.67 -9.84 -5.47
CA GLY A 81 15.82 -8.64 -5.50
C GLY A 81 15.36 -8.21 -4.11
N ASP A 82 15.22 -9.14 -3.16
CA ASP A 82 14.86 -8.89 -1.75
C ASP A 82 15.85 -7.96 -1.02
N ILE A 83 17.09 -7.85 -1.53
CA ILE A 83 18.09 -6.90 -1.03
C ILE A 83 17.67 -5.44 -1.30
N TRP A 84 16.90 -5.22 -2.36
CA TRP A 84 16.49 -3.88 -2.83
C TRP A 84 15.01 -3.59 -2.58
N LEU A 85 14.18 -4.63 -2.57
CA LEU A 85 12.73 -4.55 -2.41
C LEU A 85 12.29 -5.50 -1.32
N GLU A 86 11.84 -4.96 -0.18
CA GLU A 86 11.45 -5.79 0.94
C GLU A 86 10.27 -6.70 0.58
N ARG A 87 10.31 -7.94 1.08
CA ARG A 87 9.28 -8.97 0.87
C ARG A 87 9.20 -9.50 -0.56
N PHE A 88 10.11 -9.10 -1.46
CA PHE A 88 10.12 -9.60 -2.84
C PHE A 88 10.26 -11.12 -2.93
N LEU A 89 11.04 -11.74 -2.03
CA LEU A 89 11.14 -13.19 -1.97
C LEU A 89 9.84 -13.83 -1.46
N SER A 90 9.27 -13.32 -0.37
CA SER A 90 8.04 -13.86 0.22
C SER A 90 6.81 -13.68 -0.69
N PHE A 91 6.81 -12.65 -1.53
CA PHE A 91 5.80 -12.44 -2.57
C PHE A 91 6.01 -13.39 -3.75
N THR A 92 7.22 -13.42 -4.32
CA THR A 92 7.49 -14.13 -5.58
C THR A 92 7.55 -15.65 -5.42
N ALA A 93 8.13 -16.16 -4.34
CA ALA A 93 8.36 -17.60 -4.16
C ALA A 93 7.08 -18.45 -4.19
N PRO A 94 6.01 -18.17 -3.40
CA PRO A 94 4.79 -18.97 -3.43
C PRO A 94 4.10 -18.90 -4.80
N LEU A 95 4.08 -17.73 -5.44
CA LEU A 95 3.51 -17.53 -6.77
C LEU A 95 4.29 -18.30 -7.84
N ALA A 96 5.63 -18.31 -7.77
CA ALA A 96 6.47 -19.10 -8.66
C ALA A 96 6.22 -20.60 -8.46
N VAL A 97 6.13 -21.09 -7.21
CA VAL A 97 5.80 -22.50 -6.93
C VAL A 97 4.47 -22.89 -7.57
N ILE A 98 3.44 -22.05 -7.42
CA ILE A 98 2.13 -22.27 -8.04
C ILE A 98 2.25 -22.26 -9.57
N ALA A 99 2.87 -21.23 -10.15
CA ALA A 99 2.99 -21.06 -11.58
C ALA A 99 3.70 -22.25 -12.24
N PHE A 100 4.84 -22.69 -11.68
CA PHE A 100 5.60 -23.84 -12.18
C PHE A 100 4.88 -25.17 -11.94
N SER A 101 4.25 -25.37 -10.79
CA SER A 101 3.56 -26.62 -10.46
C SER A 101 2.31 -26.80 -11.32
N VAL A 102 1.44 -25.79 -11.39
CA VAL A 102 0.21 -25.82 -12.18
C VAL A 102 0.55 -25.94 -13.67
N SER A 103 1.44 -25.09 -14.18
CA SER A 103 1.87 -25.16 -15.59
C SER A 103 2.46 -26.53 -15.93
N GLY A 104 3.32 -27.03 -15.05
CA GLY A 104 4.00 -28.31 -15.21
C GLY A 104 3.04 -29.48 -15.34
N VAL A 105 2.14 -29.60 -14.36
CA VAL A 105 1.14 -30.68 -14.28
C VAL A 105 0.14 -30.59 -15.43
N VAL A 106 -0.41 -29.40 -15.69
CA VAL A 106 -1.43 -29.22 -16.73
C VAL A 106 -0.84 -29.49 -18.11
N ALA A 107 0.35 -28.97 -18.42
CA ALA A 107 0.96 -29.19 -19.73
C ALA A 107 1.31 -30.67 -19.96
N ALA A 108 1.79 -31.37 -18.93
CA ALA A 108 2.11 -32.80 -19.02
C ALA A 108 0.85 -33.66 -19.23
N ASN A 109 -0.26 -33.33 -18.57
CA ASN A 109 -1.52 -34.08 -18.70
C ASN A 109 -2.20 -33.80 -20.04
N LEU A 110 -2.31 -32.53 -20.44
CA LEU A 110 -2.94 -32.15 -21.71
C LEU A 110 -2.14 -32.66 -22.91
N GLY A 111 -0.81 -32.71 -22.83
CA GLY A 111 0.01 -33.24 -23.92
C GLY A 111 -0.07 -34.77 -24.09
N ARG A 112 -0.84 -35.47 -23.25
CA ARG A 112 -1.19 -36.89 -23.43
C ARG A 112 -2.54 -37.08 -24.13
N VAL A 113 -3.36 -36.03 -24.20
CA VAL A 113 -4.72 -36.09 -24.77
C VAL A 113 -4.71 -35.38 -26.13
N PRO A 114 -5.22 -36.01 -27.21
CA PRO A 114 -5.35 -35.32 -28.48
C PRO A 114 -6.40 -34.20 -28.36
N LEU A 115 -5.94 -32.94 -28.42
CA LEU A 115 -6.79 -31.75 -28.46
C LEU A 115 -7.38 -31.56 -29.87
N THR A 116 -8.19 -32.53 -30.33
CA THR A 116 -8.66 -32.61 -31.72
C THR A 116 -10.02 -31.95 -31.98
N ALA A 117 -10.80 -31.60 -30.95
CA ALA A 117 -12.21 -31.25 -31.14
C ALA A 117 -12.59 -29.74 -31.05
N SER A 118 -11.86 -28.88 -30.32
CA SER A 118 -12.25 -27.48 -30.17
C SER A 118 -11.07 -26.51 -30.16
N ARG A 119 -11.13 -25.46 -30.99
CA ARG A 119 -10.10 -24.41 -31.11
C ARG A 119 -10.27 -23.28 -30.10
N TRP A 120 -11.37 -23.25 -29.35
CA TRP A 120 -11.75 -22.15 -28.47
C TRP A 120 -11.26 -22.21 -27.01
N PRO A 121 -10.87 -23.36 -26.40
CA PRO A 121 -10.57 -23.37 -24.96
C PRO A 121 -9.30 -22.58 -24.62
N ALA A 122 -8.30 -22.60 -25.49
CA ALA A 122 -7.06 -21.85 -25.30
C ALA A 122 -7.26 -20.31 -25.36
N PRO A 123 -7.91 -19.74 -26.40
CA PRO A 123 -8.20 -18.30 -26.42
C PRO A 123 -9.20 -17.88 -25.35
N ALA A 124 -10.21 -18.70 -25.02
CA ALA A 124 -11.16 -18.38 -23.95
C ALA A 124 -10.47 -18.27 -22.58
N LEU A 125 -9.62 -19.23 -22.22
CA LEU A 125 -8.86 -19.18 -20.96
C LEU A 125 -7.85 -18.05 -20.93
N LEU A 126 -7.21 -17.72 -22.07
CA LEU A 126 -6.35 -16.54 -22.18
C LEU A 126 -7.13 -15.25 -21.87
N ILE A 127 -8.34 -15.10 -22.44
CA ILE A 127 -9.20 -13.93 -22.18
C ILE A 127 -9.57 -13.87 -20.70
N VAL A 128 -10.01 -14.99 -20.10
CA VAL A 128 -10.33 -15.03 -18.66
C VAL A 128 -9.11 -14.66 -17.81
N ALA A 129 -7.93 -15.20 -18.11
CA ALA A 129 -6.70 -14.86 -17.40
C ALA A 129 -6.32 -13.38 -17.55
N ALA A 130 -6.52 -12.79 -18.74
CA ALA A 130 -6.27 -11.37 -18.97
C ALA A 130 -7.28 -10.49 -18.23
N VAL A 131 -8.57 -10.84 -18.27
CA VAL A 131 -9.64 -10.11 -17.56
C VAL A 131 -9.42 -10.16 -16.05
N ILE A 132 -9.07 -11.32 -15.49
CA ILE A 132 -8.78 -11.46 -14.06
C ILE A 132 -7.49 -10.72 -13.70
N GLY A 133 -6.41 -10.92 -14.48
CA GLY A 133 -5.13 -10.27 -14.22
C GLY A 133 -5.24 -8.75 -14.22
N ILE A 134 -5.89 -8.17 -15.23
CA ILE A 134 -6.07 -6.71 -15.38
C ILE A 134 -7.15 -6.19 -14.45
N GLY A 135 -8.29 -6.88 -14.34
CA GLY A 135 -9.45 -6.41 -13.58
C GLY A 135 -9.25 -6.39 -12.07
N LEU A 136 -8.23 -7.10 -11.57
CA LEU A 136 -7.87 -7.12 -10.14
C LEU A 136 -6.68 -6.22 -9.80
N VAL A 137 -6.15 -5.45 -10.76
CA VAL A 137 -5.09 -4.47 -10.47
C VAL A 137 -5.62 -3.44 -9.48
N GLY A 138 -4.87 -3.19 -8.40
CA GLY A 138 -5.25 -2.25 -7.34
C GLY A 138 -6.25 -2.79 -6.31
N GLN A 139 -6.71 -4.04 -6.43
CA GLN A 139 -7.56 -4.70 -5.41
C GLN A 139 -6.75 -5.48 -4.34
N GLY A 140 -5.45 -5.22 -4.24
CA GLY A 140 -4.57 -5.87 -3.27
C GLY A 140 -4.55 -5.17 -1.89
N ASP A 141 -3.66 -5.63 -1.01
CA ASP A 141 -3.38 -5.05 0.33
C ASP A 141 -2.63 -3.70 0.26
N ALA A 142 -2.93 -2.87 -0.73
CA ALA A 142 -2.33 -1.56 -0.89
C ALA A 142 -2.83 -0.65 0.23
N ASP A 143 -1.90 -0.04 0.97
CA ASP A 143 -2.25 0.91 2.02
C ASP A 143 -2.76 2.20 1.37
N SER A 144 -4.03 2.56 1.60
CA SER A 144 -4.63 3.75 1.00
C SER A 144 -4.22 5.04 1.70
N GLY A 145 -3.74 4.96 2.95
CA GLY A 145 -3.52 6.14 3.80
C GLY A 145 -4.79 6.87 4.22
N ASP A 146 -5.98 6.38 3.82
CA ASP A 146 -7.26 7.00 4.16
C ASP A 146 -7.62 6.73 5.62
N LEU A 147 -8.01 7.79 6.33
CA LEU A 147 -8.54 7.72 7.68
C LEU A 147 -10.04 8.05 7.67
N SER A 148 -10.77 7.44 8.60
CA SER A 148 -12.21 7.65 8.77
C SER A 148 -12.52 7.89 10.24
N LEU A 149 -13.58 8.66 10.51
CA LEU A 149 -14.10 8.78 11.87
C LEU A 149 -14.52 7.41 12.40
N PRO A 150 -14.24 7.10 13.67
CA PRO A 150 -14.71 5.88 14.31
C PRO A 150 -16.23 5.76 14.26
N GLU A 151 -16.73 4.53 14.35
CA GLU A 151 -18.16 4.27 14.47
C GLU A 151 -18.74 5.02 15.68
N GLU A 152 -20.00 5.43 15.56
CA GLU A 152 -20.66 6.25 16.58
C GLU A 152 -20.84 5.47 17.90
N ALA A 153 -20.57 6.13 19.03
CA ALA A 153 -20.71 5.49 20.33
C ALA A 153 -22.18 5.13 20.61
N VAL A 154 -22.42 3.89 21.06
CA VAL A 154 -23.76 3.37 21.40
C VAL A 154 -24.39 4.13 22.57
N THR A 155 -23.58 4.78 23.41
CA THR A 155 -24.02 5.61 24.53
C THR A 155 -23.22 6.89 24.53
N ARG A 156 -23.90 8.04 24.37
CA ARG A 156 -23.30 9.37 24.43
C ARG A 156 -23.41 9.95 25.82
N SER A 157 -22.41 10.75 26.19
CA SER A 157 -22.43 11.54 27.41
C SER A 157 -22.70 13.01 27.09
N ALA A 158 -23.17 13.78 28.08
CA ALA A 158 -23.23 15.23 27.91
C ALA A 158 -21.81 15.80 27.79
N VAL A 159 -21.63 16.81 26.93
CA VAL A 159 -20.37 17.53 26.82
C VAL A 159 -20.22 18.45 28.03
N GLU A 160 -19.31 18.09 28.94
CA GLU A 160 -19.06 18.85 30.18
C GLU A 160 -17.68 19.56 30.20
N SER A 161 -16.82 19.29 29.22
CA SER A 161 -15.47 19.86 29.11
C SER A 161 -15.27 20.61 27.80
N LEU A 162 -14.45 21.67 27.86
CA LEU A 162 -13.92 22.39 26.70
C LEU A 162 -12.40 22.17 26.53
N GLN A 163 -11.81 21.30 27.34
CA GLN A 163 -10.40 20.92 27.26
C GLN A 163 -10.28 19.42 27.08
N TYR A 164 -9.54 19.02 26.04
CA TYR A 164 -9.36 17.62 25.66
C TYR A 164 -7.87 17.30 25.50
N LEU A 165 -7.48 16.07 25.82
CA LEU A 165 -6.14 15.55 25.65
C LEU A 165 -6.11 14.52 24.53
N VAL A 166 -5.25 14.75 23.54
CA VAL A 166 -5.00 13.82 22.44
C VAL A 166 -4.27 12.59 22.97
N GLY A 167 -4.72 11.40 22.60
CA GLY A 167 -4.12 10.16 23.06
C GLY A 167 -4.40 8.97 22.15
N GLU A 168 -4.49 7.79 22.78
CA GLU A 168 -4.67 6.49 22.11
C GLU A 168 -5.83 6.49 21.10
N GLY A 169 -5.59 5.90 19.93
CA GLY A 169 -6.52 5.89 18.79
C GLY A 169 -6.31 7.05 17.82
N SER A 170 -5.44 8.01 18.15
CA SER A 170 -5.02 9.05 17.20
C SER A 170 -3.98 8.52 16.23
N GLU A 171 -4.06 8.97 14.98
CA GLU A 171 -3.18 8.57 13.89
C GLU A 171 -3.02 9.69 12.87
N ILE A 172 -1.85 9.79 12.24
CA ILE A 172 -1.63 10.67 11.09
C ILE A 172 -0.98 9.88 9.96
N THR A 173 -1.45 10.11 8.74
CA THR A 173 -0.93 9.54 7.51
C THR A 173 -0.43 10.64 6.57
N PHE A 174 0.63 10.33 5.84
CA PHE A 174 1.22 11.15 4.80
C PHE A 174 1.30 10.31 3.54
N THR A 175 0.67 10.77 2.47
CA THR A 175 0.66 10.10 1.17
C THR A 175 1.36 10.96 0.14
N VAL A 176 2.29 10.37 -0.58
CA VAL A 176 3.05 11.06 -1.63
C VAL A 176 3.10 10.20 -2.87
N GLY A 177 2.79 10.78 -4.04
CA GLY A 177 2.98 10.10 -5.31
C GLY A 177 4.47 9.87 -5.58
N GLU A 178 4.85 8.67 -5.99
CA GLU A 178 6.19 8.28 -6.37
C GLU A 178 6.19 7.68 -7.77
N GLN A 179 7.22 8.02 -8.54
CA GLN A 179 7.51 7.40 -9.82
C GLN A 179 8.91 6.81 -9.80
N LEU A 180 8.99 5.49 -10.00
CA LEU A 180 10.25 4.80 -10.26
C LEU A 180 10.67 5.08 -11.70
N SER A 181 11.88 5.60 -11.90
CA SER A 181 12.37 6.09 -13.22
C SER A 181 12.45 5.02 -14.32
N ARG A 182 12.22 3.74 -13.97
CA ARG A 182 12.21 2.58 -14.87
C ARG A 182 10.87 1.87 -14.97
N LEU A 183 9.83 2.33 -14.26
CA LEU A 183 8.51 1.71 -14.26
C LEU A 183 7.45 2.68 -14.83
N PRO A 184 6.50 2.18 -15.63
CA PRO A 184 5.61 3.02 -16.42
C PRO A 184 4.45 3.65 -15.63
N LEU A 185 4.28 3.33 -14.34
CA LEU A 185 3.11 3.76 -13.55
C LEU A 185 3.54 4.42 -12.23
N PRO A 186 2.94 5.57 -11.84
CA PRO A 186 3.11 6.13 -10.50
C PRO A 186 2.56 5.18 -9.43
N SER A 187 3.04 5.32 -8.20
CA SER A 187 2.65 4.56 -6.99
C SER A 187 2.55 5.52 -5.83
N ASP A 188 1.67 5.30 -4.88
CA ASP A 188 1.62 6.12 -3.67
C ASP A 188 2.51 5.52 -2.58
N ALA A 189 3.30 6.36 -1.93
CA ALA A 189 4.01 6.04 -0.71
C ALA A 189 3.20 6.58 0.47
N VAL A 190 2.69 5.67 1.28
CA VAL A 190 2.00 5.99 2.53
C VAL A 190 2.95 5.82 3.71
N VAL A 191 2.98 6.80 4.59
CA VAL A 191 3.72 6.80 5.85
C VAL A 191 2.76 7.18 6.96
N ARG A 192 2.86 6.54 8.12
CA ARG A 192 1.95 6.77 9.25
C ARG A 192 2.64 6.74 10.61
N THR A 193 1.99 7.35 11.60
CA THR A 193 2.33 7.20 13.02
C THR A 193 1.10 7.41 13.92
N GLU A 194 1.07 6.69 15.04
CA GLU A 194 0.12 6.85 16.14
C GLU A 194 0.68 7.68 17.31
N ALA A 195 1.95 8.11 17.22
CA ALA A 195 2.63 8.87 18.26
C ALA A 195 2.26 10.35 18.22
N LEU A 196 0.98 10.62 18.49
CA LEU A 196 0.42 11.96 18.62
C LEU A 196 0.10 12.27 20.09
N SER A 197 0.30 13.52 20.47
CA SER A 197 -0.04 14.02 21.80
C SER A 197 -0.37 15.50 21.74
N GLY A 198 -0.98 16.04 22.80
CA GLY A 198 -1.27 17.48 22.87
C GLY A 198 -2.58 17.79 23.57
N GLY A 199 -2.95 19.06 23.53
CA GLY A 199 -4.15 19.59 24.17
C GLY A 199 -5.00 20.36 23.17
N LEU A 200 -6.29 20.05 23.13
CA LEU A 200 -7.30 20.79 22.38
C LEU A 200 -8.11 21.63 23.36
N ASN A 201 -8.05 22.94 23.21
CA ASN A 201 -8.67 23.93 24.07
C ASN A 201 -9.70 24.74 23.26
N PHE A 202 -10.96 24.65 23.67
CA PHE A 202 -12.09 25.36 23.07
C PHE A 202 -12.61 26.52 23.95
N ASP A 203 -11.84 26.89 24.99
CA ASP A 203 -12.13 27.99 25.92
C ASP A 203 -11.38 29.29 25.58
N GLY A 204 -10.79 29.35 24.38
CA GLY A 204 -10.00 30.49 23.88
C GLY A 204 -8.51 30.44 24.23
N GLN A 205 -8.04 29.39 24.91
CA GLN A 205 -6.61 29.10 25.00
C GLN A 205 -6.10 28.45 23.71
N PRO A 206 -4.81 28.60 23.37
CA PRO A 206 -4.23 27.92 22.22
C PRO A 206 -4.31 26.40 22.34
N SER A 207 -4.59 25.73 21.24
CA SER A 207 -4.52 24.27 21.10
C SER A 207 -3.20 23.88 20.44
N GLU A 208 -2.65 22.74 20.84
CA GLU A 208 -1.39 22.22 20.32
C GLU A 208 -1.48 20.71 20.09
N VAL A 209 -1.02 20.26 18.93
CA VAL A 209 -0.84 18.84 18.60
C VAL A 209 0.61 18.61 18.20
N THR A 210 1.24 17.64 18.84
CA THR A 210 2.63 17.22 18.65
C THR A 210 2.67 15.85 17.99
N VAL A 211 3.52 15.69 16.98
CA VAL A 211 3.77 14.42 16.27
C VAL A 211 5.25 14.05 16.43
N ASP A 212 5.53 12.82 16.86
CA ASP A 212 6.89 12.25 16.84
C ASP A 212 7.24 11.74 15.44
N LEU A 213 8.13 12.45 14.75
CA LEU A 213 8.55 12.12 13.38
C LEU A 213 9.49 10.92 13.31
N LEU A 214 10.15 10.51 14.40
CA LEU A 214 11.04 9.34 14.42
C LEU A 214 10.27 8.01 14.50
N SER A 215 9.02 8.10 14.93
CA SER A 215 8.07 6.99 14.98
C SER A 215 7.37 6.70 13.64
N LEU A 216 7.56 7.58 12.64
CA LEU A 216 7.02 7.37 11.30
C LEU A 216 7.44 6.01 10.74
N SER A 217 6.47 5.31 10.17
CA SER A 217 6.64 3.98 9.62
C SER A 217 5.89 3.82 8.30
N SER A 218 6.41 2.93 7.47
CA SER A 218 5.87 2.63 6.15
C SER A 218 5.97 1.13 5.88
N ASP A 219 5.47 0.72 4.73
CA ASP A 219 5.65 -0.62 4.18
C ASP A 219 7.11 -0.99 3.84
N GLN A 220 8.05 -0.05 3.90
CA GLN A 220 9.46 -0.19 3.50
C GLN A 220 10.41 0.29 4.60
N SER A 221 11.13 -0.63 5.26
CA SER A 221 12.04 -0.25 6.35
C SER A 221 13.23 0.60 5.90
N PHE A 222 13.60 0.58 4.62
CA PHE A 222 14.57 1.53 4.06
C PHE A 222 14.06 2.99 4.12
N ARG A 223 12.77 3.21 3.82
CA ARG A 223 12.12 4.52 3.92
C ARG A 223 12.12 4.99 5.36
N ASP A 224 11.73 4.11 6.28
CA ASP A 224 11.70 4.38 7.72
C ASP A 224 13.07 4.77 8.28
N ARG A 225 14.12 4.01 7.91
CA ARG A 225 15.50 4.34 8.29
C ARG A 225 15.94 5.67 7.71
N TYR A 226 15.60 5.98 6.46
CA TYR A 226 15.95 7.27 5.87
C TYR A 226 15.27 8.43 6.61
N MET A 227 13.98 8.30 6.93
CA MET A 227 13.24 9.31 7.68
C MET A 227 13.83 9.53 9.07
N ARG A 228 14.03 8.44 9.83
CA ARG A 228 14.56 8.47 11.19
C ARG A 228 16.02 8.90 11.27
N ASP A 229 16.87 8.33 10.42
CA ASP A 229 18.31 8.50 10.51
C ASP A 229 18.81 9.68 9.68
N ARG A 230 18.03 10.28 8.77
CA ARG A 230 18.51 11.40 7.95
C ARG A 230 17.56 12.57 7.91
N MET A 231 16.30 12.33 7.62
CA MET A 231 15.35 13.41 7.34
C MET A 231 14.97 14.20 8.59
N PHE A 232 14.63 13.51 9.67
CA PHE A 232 14.09 14.09 10.91
C PHE A 232 15.01 13.88 12.13
N ARG A 233 16.24 13.41 11.91
CA ARG A 233 17.21 13.14 13.00
C ARG A 233 17.41 14.34 13.92
N ASP A 234 17.61 15.53 13.34
CA ASP A 234 17.94 16.75 14.09
C ASP A 234 16.69 17.49 14.58
N PHE A 235 15.53 17.22 13.96
CA PHE A 235 14.23 17.82 14.27
C PHE A 235 13.16 16.71 14.37
N PRO A 236 13.15 15.96 15.48
CA PRO A 236 12.35 14.74 15.60
C PRO A 236 10.87 14.99 15.86
N VAL A 237 10.46 16.24 16.04
CA VAL A 237 9.11 16.61 16.48
C VAL A 237 8.56 17.68 15.56
N ALA A 238 7.30 17.49 15.14
CA ALA A 238 6.48 18.53 14.51
C ALA A 238 5.39 18.96 15.49
N VAL A 239 5.12 20.27 15.55
CA VAL A 239 4.10 20.84 16.43
C VAL A 239 3.15 21.71 15.61
N PHE A 240 1.85 21.45 15.69
CA PHE A 240 0.82 22.27 15.07
C PHE A 240 0.06 23.04 16.16
N THR A 241 0.04 24.36 16.05
CA THR A 241 -0.58 25.26 17.02
C THR A 241 -1.73 26.03 16.39
N VAL A 242 -2.87 26.05 17.07
CA VAL A 242 -4.06 26.84 16.70
C VAL A 242 -4.39 27.79 17.84
N ASN A 243 -4.42 29.09 17.57
CA ASN A 243 -4.55 30.10 18.64
C ASN A 243 -5.96 30.22 19.21
N ASP A 244 -6.99 29.94 18.43
CA ASP A 244 -8.38 30.12 18.85
C ASP A 244 -9.31 29.11 18.17
N LEU A 245 -10.08 28.39 18.98
CA LEU A 245 -11.13 27.45 18.57
C LEU A 245 -12.46 27.70 19.32
N ALA A 246 -12.63 28.86 19.96
CA ALA A 246 -13.74 29.10 20.89
C ALA A 246 -15.12 29.25 20.24
N ASP A 247 -15.17 29.56 18.94
CA ASP A 247 -16.43 29.64 18.19
C ASP A 247 -16.95 28.23 17.85
N LEU A 248 -17.81 27.68 18.70
CA LEU A 248 -18.33 26.32 18.60
C LEU A 248 -19.79 26.31 18.11
N PRO A 249 -20.11 25.52 17.06
CA PRO A 249 -21.48 25.40 16.59
C PRO A 249 -22.29 24.44 17.50
N PRO A 250 -23.64 24.50 17.49
CA PRO A 250 -24.48 23.64 18.33
C PRO A 250 -24.21 22.13 18.20
N GLU A 251 -23.81 21.70 17.02
CA GLU A 251 -23.47 20.31 16.66
C GLU A 251 -22.34 19.76 17.54
N PHE A 252 -21.42 20.62 18.00
CA PHE A 252 -20.37 20.25 18.94
C PHE A 252 -20.92 19.71 20.26
N PHE A 253 -22.12 20.13 20.67
CA PHE A 253 -22.74 19.71 21.93
C PHE A 253 -23.76 18.58 21.75
N SER A 254 -24.28 18.36 20.54
CA SER A 254 -25.23 17.28 20.25
C SER A 254 -24.55 15.97 19.83
N GLY A 255 -23.26 16.03 19.47
CA GLY A 255 -22.52 14.91 18.90
C GLY A 255 -22.86 14.64 17.44
N GLU A 256 -23.50 15.59 16.76
CA GLU A 256 -23.63 15.56 15.31
C GLU A 256 -22.30 15.91 14.64
N ILE A 257 -22.03 15.29 13.49
CA ILE A 257 -20.83 15.60 12.71
C ILE A 257 -20.99 16.99 12.10
N PHE A 258 -20.01 17.86 12.33
CA PHE A 258 -19.91 19.14 11.64
C PHE A 258 -18.54 19.28 10.96
N THR A 259 -18.46 20.18 9.98
CA THR A 259 -17.23 20.48 9.25
C THR A 259 -16.73 21.89 9.53
N ARG A 260 -15.42 22.08 9.53
CA ARG A 260 -14.80 23.41 9.71
C ARG A 260 -13.40 23.45 9.10
N GLN A 261 -13.02 24.62 8.58
CA GLN A 261 -11.63 24.91 8.26
C GLN A 261 -10.90 25.53 9.45
N VAL A 262 -9.74 24.99 9.78
CA VAL A 262 -8.88 25.48 10.85
C VAL A 262 -7.51 25.81 10.29
N THR A 263 -7.09 27.07 10.46
CA THR A 263 -5.74 27.51 10.11
C THR A 263 -4.90 27.65 11.37
N GLY A 264 -3.71 27.09 11.34
CA GLY A 264 -2.74 27.15 12.43
C GLY A 264 -1.33 27.27 11.89
N PHE A 265 -0.35 27.17 12.79
CA PHE A 265 1.06 27.21 12.46
C PHE A 265 1.70 25.85 12.72
N LEU A 266 2.31 25.27 11.69
CA LEU A 266 3.14 24.08 11.79
C LEU A 266 4.59 24.49 12.03
N SER A 267 5.12 24.13 13.19
CA SER A 267 6.54 24.14 13.48
C SER A 267 7.15 22.79 13.08
N VAL A 268 7.99 22.79 12.05
CA VAL A 268 8.68 21.59 11.53
C VAL A 268 10.07 22.00 11.02
N ASN A 269 11.10 21.18 11.26
CA ASN A 269 12.48 21.49 10.86
C ASN A 269 13.00 22.88 11.27
N GLY A 270 12.51 23.40 12.40
CA GLY A 270 12.91 24.71 12.94
C GLY A 270 12.31 25.92 12.20
N ILE A 271 11.32 25.72 11.33
CA ILE A 271 10.55 26.78 10.69
C ILE A 271 9.08 26.71 11.11
N GLU A 272 8.39 27.86 11.05
CA GLU A 272 6.94 27.94 11.24
C GLU A 272 6.25 28.26 9.91
N VAL A 273 5.29 27.43 9.53
CA VAL A 273 4.55 27.55 8.27
C VAL A 273 3.05 27.54 8.55
N PRO A 274 2.27 28.51 8.04
CA PRO A 274 0.81 28.46 8.17
C PRO A 274 0.25 27.31 7.33
N LEU A 275 -0.59 26.47 7.92
CA LEU A 275 -1.31 25.40 7.24
C LEU A 275 -2.78 25.41 7.63
N THR A 276 -3.63 25.05 6.68
CA THR A 276 -5.08 24.97 6.86
C THR A 276 -5.54 23.52 6.72
N PHE A 277 -6.30 23.05 7.68
CA PHE A 277 -6.95 21.74 7.66
C PHE A 277 -8.46 21.89 7.43
N ASP A 278 -9.00 21.05 6.56
CA ASP A 278 -10.43 20.76 6.49
C ASP A 278 -10.75 19.67 7.53
N LEU A 279 -11.62 19.98 8.50
CA LEU A 279 -11.96 19.09 9.61
C LEU A 279 -13.40 18.59 9.51
N GLU A 280 -13.60 17.31 9.84
CA GLU A 280 -14.87 16.72 10.29
C GLU A 280 -14.73 16.40 11.79
N VAL A 281 -15.67 16.87 12.60
CA VAL A 281 -15.59 16.78 14.06
C VAL A 281 -16.86 16.12 14.61
N ARG A 282 -16.68 15.17 15.53
CA ARG A 282 -17.76 14.57 16.32
C ARG A 282 -17.36 14.52 17.79
N ASN A 283 -18.20 15.07 18.66
CA ASN A 283 -17.99 15.04 20.11
C ASN A 283 -19.06 14.19 20.78
N ASP A 284 -18.69 12.99 21.21
CA ASP A 284 -19.60 12.04 21.85
C ASP A 284 -19.74 12.29 23.38
N GLY A 285 -19.10 13.36 23.88
CA GLY A 285 -19.08 13.79 25.27
C GLY A 285 -17.85 13.31 26.03
N ASP A 286 -17.64 12.01 26.07
CA ASP A 286 -16.50 11.34 26.69
C ASP A 286 -15.30 11.17 25.74
N VAL A 287 -15.53 11.30 24.44
CA VAL A 287 -14.50 11.26 23.40
C VAL A 287 -14.81 12.31 22.33
N LEU A 288 -13.77 13.07 21.97
CA LEU A 288 -13.76 13.96 20.81
C LEU A 288 -12.99 13.30 19.68
N ASN A 289 -13.65 13.12 18.54
CA ASN A 289 -13.07 12.59 17.31
C ASN A 289 -12.94 13.72 16.29
N VAL A 290 -11.74 13.90 15.73
CA VAL A 290 -11.46 14.91 14.71
C VAL A 290 -10.77 14.24 13.54
N LEU A 291 -11.38 14.27 12.36
CA LEU A 291 -10.77 13.85 11.11
C LEU A 291 -10.37 15.09 10.31
N GLY A 292 -9.08 15.28 10.09
CA GLY A 292 -8.52 16.40 9.37
C GLY A 292 -7.86 15.99 8.07
N ARG A 293 -7.94 16.86 7.06
CA ARG A 293 -7.25 16.72 5.79
C ARG A 293 -6.53 18.01 5.42
N THR A 294 -5.34 17.89 4.87
CA THR A 294 -4.60 19.02 4.29
C THR A 294 -3.66 18.53 3.20
N GLU A 295 -3.15 19.47 2.42
CA GLU A 295 -2.16 19.22 1.38
C GLU A 295 -1.11 20.33 1.43
N PHE A 296 0.15 19.96 1.28
CA PHE A 296 1.26 20.91 1.19
C PHE A 296 2.29 20.45 0.15
N THR A 297 3.24 21.32 -0.18
CA THR A 297 4.41 20.94 -1.00
C THR A 297 5.69 20.89 -0.18
N TRP A 298 6.68 20.11 -0.64
CA TRP A 298 7.98 20.02 0.02
C TRP A 298 8.64 21.40 0.18
N ASP A 299 8.53 22.23 -0.85
CA ASP A 299 9.06 23.59 -0.88
C ASP A 299 8.40 24.51 0.16
N GLN A 300 7.08 24.37 0.41
CA GLN A 300 6.38 25.13 1.45
C GLN A 300 6.97 24.87 2.84
N LEU A 301 7.38 23.63 3.11
CA LEU A 301 8.02 23.24 4.36
C LEU A 301 9.56 23.35 4.32
N GLN A 302 10.12 23.86 3.22
CA GLN A 302 11.58 23.93 2.97
C GLN A 302 12.30 22.59 3.18
N ILE A 303 11.58 21.48 2.98
CA ILE A 303 12.11 20.13 3.04
C ILE A 303 12.62 19.78 1.65
N ARG A 304 13.86 19.30 1.54
CA ARG A 304 14.35 18.82 0.24
C ARG A 304 13.59 17.56 -0.15
N THR A 305 12.96 17.59 -1.33
CA THR A 305 12.31 16.41 -1.90
C THR A 305 13.27 15.21 -1.90
N PRO A 306 12.88 14.07 -1.31
CA PRO A 306 13.69 12.87 -1.36
C PRO A 306 13.91 12.44 -2.81
N ASN A 307 15.17 12.33 -3.24
CA ASN A 307 15.52 11.73 -4.52
C ASN A 307 16.66 10.74 -4.30
N ILE A 308 16.35 9.46 -4.45
CA ILE A 308 17.33 8.38 -4.31
C ILE A 308 17.98 8.16 -5.68
N GLN A 309 19.10 8.84 -5.93
CA GLN A 309 20.04 8.55 -7.02
C GLN A 309 19.39 8.36 -8.41
N ASN A 310 18.38 9.17 -8.77
CA ASN A 310 17.62 9.05 -10.03
C ASN A 310 16.86 7.72 -10.23
N ILE A 311 16.63 6.95 -9.16
CA ILE A 311 15.88 5.68 -9.20
C ILE A 311 14.40 5.93 -8.87
N VAL A 312 14.13 6.87 -7.96
CA VAL A 312 12.78 7.27 -7.52
C VAL A 312 12.68 8.78 -7.61
N SER A 313 11.66 9.28 -8.30
CA SER A 313 11.21 10.68 -8.23
C SER A 313 9.91 10.73 -7.45
N VAL A 314 9.81 11.67 -6.53
CA VAL A 314 8.62 11.89 -5.70
C VAL A 314 7.89 13.12 -6.23
N GLU A 315 6.56 13.09 -6.23
CA GLU A 315 5.73 14.24 -6.55
C GLU A 315 5.93 15.36 -5.52
N ASP A 316 5.72 16.60 -5.95
CA ASP A 316 5.94 17.76 -5.09
C ASP A 316 4.90 17.87 -3.96
N LYS A 317 3.70 17.35 -4.22
CA LYS A 317 2.54 17.46 -3.36
C LYS A 317 2.49 16.29 -2.37
N VAL A 318 2.26 16.63 -1.10
CA VAL A 318 2.05 15.69 0.00
C VAL A 318 0.62 15.86 0.51
N SER A 319 -0.13 14.77 0.55
CA SER A 319 -1.47 14.73 1.13
C SER A 319 -1.39 14.19 2.55
N VAL A 320 -2.13 14.80 3.47
CA VAL A 320 -2.15 14.42 4.89
C VAL A 320 -3.56 14.10 5.33
N GLN A 321 -3.74 13.00 6.06
CA GLN A 321 -4.94 12.76 6.83
C GLN A 321 -4.58 12.57 8.30
N LEU A 322 -5.42 13.12 9.17
CA LEU A 322 -5.21 13.14 10.61
C LEU A 322 -6.49 12.66 11.29
N LEU A 323 -6.41 11.64 12.13
CA LEU A 323 -7.45 11.28 13.06
C LEU A 323 -6.96 11.60 14.48
N LEU A 324 -7.66 12.48 15.18
CA LEU A 324 -7.43 12.70 16.61
C LEU A 324 -8.56 12.06 17.40
N VAL A 325 -8.17 11.27 18.39
CA VAL A 325 -9.05 10.74 19.43
C VAL A 325 -8.60 11.35 20.74
N ALA A 326 -9.44 12.23 21.29
CA ALA A 326 -9.12 13.01 22.47
C ALA A 326 -10.16 12.80 23.58
N LYS A 327 -9.71 12.76 24.83
CA LYS A 327 -10.59 12.59 26.00
C LYS A 327 -10.68 13.89 26.80
N PRO A 328 -11.82 14.19 27.44
CA PRO A 328 -11.93 15.29 28.38
C PRO A 328 -10.82 15.26 29.42
N LYS A 329 -10.24 16.43 29.70
CA LYS A 329 -9.23 16.64 30.73
C LYS A 329 -9.82 16.65 32.14
#